data_AF-A0A8S9YEM6-F1
#
_entry.id   AF-A0A8S9YEM6-F1
#
_cell.length_a   1.000
_cell.length_b   1.000
_cell.length_c   1.000
_cell.angle_alpha   90.00
_cell.angle_beta   90.00
_cell.angle_gamma   90.00
#
_symmetry.space_group_name_H-M   'P 1'
#
loop_
_entity.id
_entity.type
_entity.pdbx_description
1 polymer ?
#
loop_
_entity_poly.entity_id
_entity_poly.type
_entity_poly.pdbx_seq_one_letter_code
_entity_poly.pdbx_strand_id
1 'polypeptide(L)'
;MVDIFNQSPVYELQEHGIITHPGIEESWSIEKFRENLRVFISNLSETLEFDLINIDCSFANAIRRILIAEVPSVSIERVYLRQNTSIMPDEVLCHRLGLIPLTVDPKLLGFPSKPLPASDELSDFNPAEHLIFDLKVCFNKTSAKPTSGRSGKDTPSEVNIPSVRSLSVYSSELQWVPLPGQENLKECDAPTVVSQTILVNKLAVGDELEARCVAVKGIGRDHAKFSPVSAAYYKFMPIIKLLRPIEGDEARLLQSSFAPGVIGVNHTLGLALRFCILHSTHATFCGYCVPHPLEDKIHLDVQVRSGSANEVLRGGLQCLHDCFVHLKSAFKEALVKYNNRTTEVK
;
A
#
# COMPACT_ATOMS: atom_id res chain seq x y z
N MET A 1 -0.33 39.15 27.42
CA MET A 1 0.35 38.03 26.71
C MET A 1 0.17 36.74 27.50
N VAL A 2 -1.07 36.51 27.95
CA VAL A 2 -1.59 35.38 28.70
C VAL A 2 -3.03 35.26 28.17
N ASP A 3 -3.53 34.04 27.92
CA ASP A 3 -4.85 33.72 27.33
C ASP A 3 -4.92 33.34 25.83
N ILE A 4 -3.89 32.70 25.26
CA ILE A 4 -4.02 31.98 23.97
C ILE A 4 -4.04 30.44 24.17
N PHE A 5 -3.71 29.94 25.37
CA PHE A 5 -3.52 28.50 25.62
C PHE A 5 -4.68 27.78 26.29
N ASN A 6 -5.85 28.40 26.42
CA ASN A 6 -7.03 27.76 27.04
C ASN A 6 -8.16 27.49 26.04
N GLN A 7 -7.82 27.24 24.77
CA GLN A 7 -8.79 26.75 23.81
C GLN A 7 -8.97 25.24 24.04
N SER A 8 -10.20 24.85 24.35
CA SER A 8 -10.61 23.44 24.36
C SER A 8 -10.22 22.78 23.03
N PRO A 9 -9.86 21.48 23.05
CA PRO A 9 -9.46 20.77 21.84
C PRO A 9 -10.55 20.92 20.77
N VAL A 10 -10.12 21.18 19.54
CA VAL A 10 -11.02 21.45 18.41
C VAL A 10 -11.59 20.15 17.84
N TYR A 11 -10.80 19.08 17.90
CA TYR A 11 -11.18 17.74 17.49
C TYR A 11 -10.58 16.71 18.46
N GLU A 12 -11.20 15.55 18.51
CA GLU A 12 -10.69 14.38 19.23
C GLU A 12 -10.39 13.27 18.22
N LEU A 13 -9.16 12.74 18.28
CA LEU A 13 -8.76 11.54 17.57
C LEU A 13 -9.03 10.36 18.50
N GLN A 14 -9.97 9.51 18.10
CA GLN A 14 -10.20 8.23 18.77
C GLN A 14 -9.75 7.11 17.84
N GLU A 15 -8.97 6.18 18.37
CA GLU A 15 -8.72 4.92 17.68
C GLU A 15 -9.91 3.99 17.90
N HIS A 16 -10.28 3.22 16.87
CA HIS A 16 -11.28 2.17 17.01
C HIS A 16 -10.70 1.01 17.85
N GLY A 17 -10.67 1.19 19.17
CA GLY A 17 -10.45 0.13 20.16
C GLY A 17 -11.79 -0.39 20.64
N ILE A 18 -11.81 -1.60 21.19
CA ILE A 18 -13.00 -2.17 21.84
C ILE A 18 -13.40 -1.22 22.96
N ILE A 19 -14.49 -0.49 22.73
CA ILE A 19 -15.08 0.41 23.71
C ILE A 19 -15.71 -0.50 24.77
N THR A 20 -14.90 -0.93 25.74
CA THR A 20 -15.43 -1.50 26.96
C THR A 20 -16.11 -0.36 27.71
N HIS A 21 -17.43 -0.29 27.62
CA HIS A 21 -18.20 0.62 28.46
C HIS A 21 -17.97 0.19 29.92
N PRO A 22 -17.41 1.06 30.78
CA PRO A 22 -17.19 0.70 32.17
C PRO A 22 -18.54 0.42 32.83
N GLY A 23 -18.74 -0.82 33.30
CA GLY A 23 -19.94 -1.24 34.06
C GLY A 23 -20.80 -2.32 33.41
N ILE A 24 -20.51 -2.76 32.19
CA ILE A 24 -21.20 -3.91 31.56
C ILE A 24 -20.20 -5.07 31.47
N GLU A 25 -20.23 -5.98 32.45
CA GLU A 25 -19.58 -7.29 32.30
C GLU A 25 -20.42 -8.14 31.35
N GLU A 26 -20.18 -7.98 30.04
CA GLU A 26 -20.69 -8.94 29.07
C GLU A 26 -19.86 -10.22 29.15
N SER A 27 -20.48 -11.30 29.64
CA SER A 27 -19.92 -12.64 29.52
C SER A 27 -19.70 -12.97 28.04
N TRP A 28 -18.48 -13.40 27.70
CA TRP A 28 -18.14 -13.77 26.33
C TRP A 28 -19.03 -14.92 25.83
N SER A 29 -19.59 -14.78 24.63
CA SER A 29 -20.38 -15.81 23.93
C SER A 29 -19.95 -15.87 22.48
N ILE A 30 -19.81 -17.10 21.97
CA ILE A 30 -19.39 -17.36 20.58
C ILE A 30 -20.47 -16.94 19.58
N GLU A 31 -21.75 -17.04 19.96
CA GLU A 31 -22.88 -16.63 19.13
C GLU A 31 -22.87 -15.12 18.90
N LYS A 32 -22.74 -14.34 19.98
CA LYS A 32 -22.61 -12.88 19.90
C LYS A 32 -21.38 -12.46 19.09
N PHE A 33 -20.25 -13.13 19.29
CA PHE A 33 -19.03 -12.86 18.52
C PHE A 33 -19.25 -13.11 17.03
N ARG A 34 -19.90 -14.22 16.66
CA ARG A 34 -20.17 -14.58 15.26
C ARG A 34 -21.10 -13.61 14.57
N GLU A 35 -22.10 -13.07 15.27
CA GLU A 35 -23.02 -12.06 14.70
C GLU A 35 -22.35 -10.69 14.52
N ASN A 36 -21.40 -10.35 15.39
CA ASN A 36 -20.74 -9.05 15.40
C ASN A 36 -19.51 -8.98 14.50
N LEU A 37 -18.80 -10.09 14.28
CA LEU A 37 -17.59 -10.13 13.44
C LEU A 37 -17.94 -9.79 11.99
N ARG A 38 -17.33 -8.74 11.45
CA ARG A 38 -17.50 -8.33 10.05
C ARG A 38 -16.14 -8.16 9.40
N VAL A 39 -16.05 -8.60 8.14
CA VAL A 39 -14.85 -8.50 7.33
C VAL A 39 -15.23 -7.82 6.01
N PHE A 40 -14.54 -6.73 5.67
CA PHE A 40 -14.71 -6.05 4.39
C PHE A 40 -13.40 -6.08 3.62
N ILE A 41 -13.43 -6.58 2.40
CA ILE A 41 -12.24 -6.63 1.53
C ILE A 41 -12.27 -5.39 0.63
N SER A 42 -11.26 -4.53 0.78
CA SER A 42 -11.13 -3.29 0.02
C SER A 42 -10.38 -3.51 -1.28
N ASN A 43 -9.29 -4.28 -1.26
CA ASN A 43 -8.47 -4.58 -2.43
C ASN A 43 -8.03 -6.05 -2.42
N LEU A 44 -8.16 -6.72 -3.57
CA LEU A 44 -7.70 -8.07 -3.82
C LEU A 44 -7.01 -8.09 -5.20
N SER A 45 -5.74 -7.69 -5.22
CA SER A 45 -4.91 -7.72 -6.42
C SER A 45 -3.57 -8.39 -6.08
N GLU A 46 -2.44 -7.70 -6.26
CA GLU A 46 -1.14 -8.14 -5.76
C GLU A 46 -1.01 -7.93 -4.23
N THR A 47 -1.81 -7.01 -3.70
CA THR A 47 -1.91 -6.74 -2.27
C THR A 47 -3.33 -7.05 -1.80
N LEU A 48 -3.42 -7.51 -0.55
CA LEU A 48 -4.69 -7.77 0.13
C LEU A 48 -4.89 -6.72 1.21
N GLU A 49 -5.91 -5.89 1.04
CA GLU A 49 -6.33 -4.91 2.03
C GLU A 49 -7.76 -5.22 2.47
N PHE A 50 -7.95 -5.37 3.77
CA PHE A 50 -9.25 -5.69 4.36
C PHE A 50 -9.40 -5.11 5.75
N ASP A 51 -10.64 -4.80 6.11
CA ASP A 51 -11.03 -4.28 7.41
C ASP A 51 -11.61 -5.43 8.26
N LEU A 52 -11.07 -5.58 9.47
CA LEU A 52 -11.59 -6.47 10.50
C LEU A 52 -12.30 -5.65 11.58
N ILE A 53 -13.60 -5.85 11.73
CA ILE A 53 -14.43 -5.08 12.68
C ILE A 53 -14.90 -6.00 13.80
N ASN A 54 -14.91 -5.47 15.03
CA ASN A 54 -15.31 -6.17 16.25
C ASN A 54 -14.42 -7.36 16.61
N ILE A 55 -13.10 -7.19 16.53
CA ILE A 55 -12.10 -8.17 16.97
C ILE A 55 -11.12 -7.55 17.96
N ASP A 56 -10.63 -8.34 18.93
CA ASP A 56 -9.58 -7.89 19.83
C ASP A 56 -8.24 -7.69 19.11
N CYS A 57 -7.48 -6.71 19.58
CA CYS A 57 -6.11 -6.44 19.14
C CYS A 57 -5.20 -7.67 19.36
N SER A 58 -5.46 -8.48 20.38
CA SER A 58 -4.72 -9.72 20.65
C SER A 58 -4.83 -10.72 19.49
N PHE A 59 -6.05 -10.96 18.98
CA PHE A 59 -6.28 -11.84 17.84
C PHE A 59 -5.71 -11.25 16.54
N ALA A 60 -5.92 -9.96 16.28
CA ALA A 60 -5.37 -9.30 15.09
C ALA A 60 -3.83 -9.37 15.08
N ASN A 61 -3.18 -9.14 16.23
CA ASN A 61 -1.74 -9.24 16.36
C ASN A 61 -1.26 -10.69 16.28
N ALA A 62 -2.03 -11.66 16.79
CA ALA A 62 -1.72 -13.09 16.63
C ALA A 62 -1.69 -13.49 15.15
N ILE A 63 -2.72 -13.12 14.38
CA ILE A 63 -2.78 -13.35 12.93
C ILE A 63 -1.55 -12.73 12.25
N ARG A 64 -1.26 -11.45 12.54
CA ARG A 64 -0.08 -10.76 12.00
C ARG A 64 1.23 -11.50 12.29
N ARG A 65 1.40 -12.00 13.52
CA ARG A 65 2.61 -12.74 13.93
C ARG A 65 2.71 -14.09 13.23
N ILE A 66 1.60 -14.82 13.12
CA ILE A 66 1.56 -16.13 12.45
C ILE A 66 1.94 -15.96 10.97
N LEU A 67 1.38 -14.94 10.29
CA LEU A 67 1.69 -14.65 8.88
C LEU A 67 3.18 -14.39 8.63
N ILE A 68 3.86 -13.71 9.56
CA ILE A 68 5.28 -13.36 9.42
C ILE A 68 6.19 -14.55 9.81
N ALA A 69 5.85 -15.28 10.86
CA ALA A 69 6.81 -16.19 11.51
C ALA A 69 6.47 -17.68 11.38
N GLU A 70 5.20 -18.06 11.30
CA GLU A 70 4.79 -19.47 11.44
C GLU A 70 4.26 -20.10 10.15
N VAL A 71 3.84 -19.29 9.17
CA VAL A 71 3.44 -19.81 7.86
C VAL A 71 4.69 -20.35 7.14
N PRO A 72 4.72 -21.64 6.77
CA PRO A 72 5.88 -22.24 6.14
C PRO A 72 6.00 -21.83 4.68
N SER A 73 7.22 -21.61 4.23
CA SER A 73 7.55 -21.33 2.82
C SER A 73 8.81 -22.10 2.39
N VAL A 74 9.09 -22.09 1.09
CA VAL A 74 10.22 -22.79 0.48
C VAL A 74 11.26 -21.76 0.06
N SER A 75 12.50 -21.94 0.50
CA SER A 75 13.61 -21.04 0.19
C SER A 75 14.93 -21.81 0.12
N ILE A 76 15.93 -21.22 -0.53
CA ILE A 76 17.28 -21.79 -0.68
C ILE A 76 17.99 -21.77 0.68
N GLU A 77 18.36 -22.95 1.16
CA GLU A 77 19.06 -23.12 2.43
C GLU A 77 20.56 -23.31 2.24
N ARG A 78 20.94 -24.20 1.32
CA ARG A 78 22.32 -24.59 1.11
C ARG A 78 22.72 -24.38 -0.34
N VAL A 79 23.90 -23.83 -0.55
CA VAL A 79 24.48 -23.57 -1.86
C VAL A 79 25.82 -24.30 -1.91
N TYR A 80 25.97 -25.21 -2.86
CA TYR A 80 27.21 -25.89 -3.19
C TYR A 80 27.88 -25.12 -4.32
N LEU A 81 28.91 -24.36 -3.98
CA LEU A 81 29.72 -23.64 -4.95
C LEU A 81 30.76 -24.59 -5.54
N ARG A 82 30.75 -24.74 -6.86
CA ARG A 82 31.79 -25.48 -7.59
C ARG A 82 32.91 -24.54 -8.02
N GLN A 83 32.52 -23.39 -8.57
CA GLN A 83 33.45 -22.37 -9.03
C GLN A 83 32.83 -20.99 -8.85
N ASN A 84 33.54 -20.08 -8.19
CA ASN A 84 33.23 -18.66 -8.16
C ASN A 84 34.53 -17.88 -8.39
N THR A 85 34.70 -17.34 -9.60
CA THR A 85 35.83 -16.42 -9.89
C THR A 85 35.40 -14.96 -9.87
N SER A 86 34.16 -14.68 -9.49
CA SER A 86 33.64 -13.31 -9.47
C SER A 86 34.23 -12.50 -8.32
N ILE A 87 34.02 -11.18 -8.38
CA ILE A 87 34.46 -10.25 -7.34
C ILE A 87 33.64 -10.42 -6.03
N MET A 88 32.43 -10.97 -6.12
CA MET A 88 31.56 -11.13 -4.95
C MET A 88 32.01 -12.33 -4.10
N PRO A 89 32.27 -12.13 -2.79
CA PRO A 89 32.61 -13.22 -1.88
C PRO A 89 31.51 -14.28 -1.81
N ASP A 90 31.92 -15.52 -1.58
CA ASP A 90 31.05 -16.70 -1.57
C ASP A 90 29.91 -16.57 -0.56
N GLU A 91 30.19 -16.08 0.65
CA GLU A 91 29.19 -15.96 1.71
C GLU A 91 28.11 -14.95 1.34
N VAL A 92 28.51 -13.84 0.70
CA VAL A 92 27.59 -12.78 0.26
C VAL A 92 26.72 -13.29 -0.90
N LEU A 93 27.31 -14.01 -1.85
CA LEU A 93 26.58 -14.63 -2.94
C LEU A 93 25.54 -15.63 -2.42
N CYS A 94 25.95 -16.55 -1.55
CA CYS A 94 25.08 -17.56 -0.96
C CYS A 94 23.93 -16.93 -0.18
N HIS A 95 24.20 -15.91 0.62
CA HIS A 95 23.18 -15.18 1.36
C HIS A 95 22.15 -14.53 0.42
N ARG A 96 22.60 -13.94 -0.70
CA ARG A 96 21.70 -13.34 -1.69
C ARG A 96 20.84 -14.37 -2.40
N LEU A 97 21.42 -15.52 -2.78
CA LEU A 97 20.67 -16.63 -3.38
C LEU A 97 19.60 -17.15 -2.41
N GLY A 98 19.90 -17.22 -1.11
CA GLY A 98 18.94 -17.56 -0.06
C GLY A 98 17.75 -16.61 0.07
N LEU A 99 17.86 -15.36 -0.36
CA LEU A 99 16.79 -14.36 -0.28
C LEU A 99 15.92 -14.27 -1.54
N ILE A 100 16.21 -15.07 -2.58
CA ILE A 100 15.39 -15.11 -3.79
C ILE A 100 14.12 -15.91 -3.51
N PRO A 101 12.92 -15.30 -3.64
CA PRO A 101 11.67 -16.02 -3.42
C PRO A 101 11.37 -16.96 -4.59
N LEU A 102 10.93 -18.17 -4.25
CA LEU A 102 10.60 -19.24 -5.20
C LEU A 102 9.08 -19.41 -5.32
N THR A 103 8.59 -19.63 -6.54
CA THR A 103 7.20 -20.01 -6.83
C THR A 103 7.07 -21.53 -6.66
N VAL A 104 6.80 -21.95 -5.42
CA VAL A 104 6.60 -23.37 -5.07
C VAL A 104 5.52 -23.47 -4.00
N ASP A 105 4.59 -24.40 -4.19
CA ASP A 105 3.61 -24.72 -3.17
C ASP A 105 4.26 -25.47 -1.99
N PRO A 106 4.29 -24.87 -0.77
CA PRO A 106 4.95 -25.48 0.39
C PRO A 106 4.23 -26.73 0.90
N LYS A 107 3.00 -27.00 0.43
CA LYS A 107 2.23 -28.19 0.80
C LYS A 107 2.74 -29.46 0.11
N LEU A 108 3.39 -29.31 -1.04
CA LEU A 108 3.92 -30.44 -1.82
C LEU A 108 5.18 -31.04 -1.19
N LEU A 109 5.88 -30.26 -0.35
CA LEU A 109 7.14 -30.66 0.28
C LEU A 109 6.97 -30.92 1.79
N GLY A 110 7.70 -31.93 2.26
CA GLY A 110 7.91 -32.21 3.68
C GLY A 110 8.90 -31.24 4.32
N PHE A 111 8.89 -31.18 5.64
CA PHE A 111 9.99 -30.53 6.38
C PHE A 111 11.24 -31.43 6.31
N PRO A 112 12.45 -30.85 6.26
CA PRO A 112 13.68 -31.63 6.22
C PRO A 112 13.84 -32.44 7.51
N SER A 113 13.90 -33.77 7.39
CA SER A 113 14.02 -34.67 8.55
C SER A 113 15.46 -34.85 9.01
N LYS A 114 16.41 -34.71 8.08
CA LYS A 114 17.85 -34.87 8.29
C LYS A 114 18.58 -33.57 7.91
N PRO A 115 19.75 -33.30 8.50
CA PRO A 115 20.60 -32.21 8.01
C PRO A 115 20.97 -32.48 6.55
N LEU A 116 21.06 -31.40 5.77
CA LEU A 116 21.46 -31.46 4.37
C LEU A 116 22.85 -32.11 4.22
N PRO A 117 23.06 -32.95 3.20
CA PRO A 117 24.33 -33.64 2.98
C PRO A 117 25.50 -32.67 2.77
N ALA A 118 26.72 -33.12 3.07
CA ALA A 118 27.92 -32.32 2.82
C ALA A 118 28.33 -32.35 1.33
N SER A 119 27.98 -33.42 0.62
CA SER A 119 28.19 -33.67 -0.81
C SER A 119 27.13 -32.99 -1.69
N ASP A 120 27.52 -32.70 -2.92
CA ASP A 120 26.69 -32.18 -4.01
C ASP A 120 26.16 -33.31 -4.92
N GLU A 121 26.02 -34.53 -4.39
CA GLU A 121 25.57 -35.70 -5.15
C GLU A 121 24.04 -35.80 -5.15
N LEU A 122 23.46 -35.87 -6.35
CA LEU A 122 22.00 -35.90 -6.55
C LEU A 122 21.30 -37.07 -5.85
N SER A 123 22.01 -38.19 -5.64
CA SER A 123 21.50 -39.39 -4.96
C SER A 123 21.21 -39.19 -3.48
N ASP A 124 21.86 -38.22 -2.84
CA ASP A 124 21.74 -37.99 -1.40
C ASP A 124 20.48 -37.18 -1.05
N PHE A 125 19.83 -36.58 -2.05
CA PHE A 125 18.67 -35.73 -1.86
C PHE A 125 17.35 -36.48 -2.00
N ASN A 126 16.50 -36.36 -0.98
CA ASN A 126 15.14 -36.85 -1.00
C ASN A 126 14.22 -35.96 -1.88
N PRO A 127 13.53 -36.50 -2.90
CA PRO A 127 12.59 -35.74 -3.74
C PRO A 127 11.36 -35.21 -3.00
N ALA A 128 11.01 -35.76 -1.82
CA ALA A 128 9.86 -35.27 -1.05
C ALA A 128 10.20 -34.05 -0.16
N GLU A 129 11.48 -33.78 0.09
CA GLU A 129 11.94 -32.76 1.05
C GLU A 129 12.78 -31.65 0.37
N HIS A 130 13.41 -31.94 -0.76
CA HIS A 130 14.39 -31.05 -1.39
C HIS A 130 14.00 -30.67 -2.83
N LEU A 131 14.31 -29.43 -3.19
CA LEU A 131 14.30 -28.94 -4.58
C LEU A 131 15.68 -28.43 -4.95
N ILE A 132 16.10 -28.68 -6.20
CA ILE A 132 17.43 -28.35 -6.67
C ILE A 132 17.37 -27.33 -7.81
N PHE A 133 18.17 -26.28 -7.71
CA PHE A 133 18.35 -25.27 -8.73
C PHE A 133 19.83 -25.14 -9.08
N ASP A 134 20.18 -25.29 -10.35
CA ASP A 134 21.53 -25.09 -10.84
C ASP A 134 21.67 -23.67 -11.43
N LEU A 135 22.76 -23.00 -11.09
CA LEU A 135 23.17 -21.72 -11.63
C LEU A 135 24.52 -21.91 -12.31
N LYS A 136 24.55 -21.75 -13.64
CA LYS A 136 25.77 -21.88 -14.44
C LYS A 136 25.88 -20.75 -15.45
N VAL A 137 26.81 -19.82 -15.20
CA VAL A 137 27.05 -18.67 -16.07
C VAL A 137 28.54 -18.49 -16.29
N CYS A 138 28.96 -18.42 -17.55
CA CYS A 138 30.33 -18.13 -17.95
C CYS A 138 30.35 -16.91 -18.86
N PHE A 139 31.17 -15.90 -18.57
CA PHE A 139 31.28 -14.72 -19.40
C PHE A 139 32.53 -14.74 -20.29
N ASN A 140 32.38 -15.25 -21.52
CA ASN A 140 33.45 -15.29 -22.51
C ASN A 140 33.41 -14.06 -23.45
N LYS A 141 34.59 -13.60 -23.89
CA LYS A 141 34.76 -12.43 -24.81
C LYS A 141 33.91 -12.51 -26.09
N THR A 142 33.49 -13.69 -26.48
CA THR A 142 32.73 -13.98 -27.71
C THR A 142 31.21 -13.80 -27.58
N SER A 143 30.64 -13.60 -26.38
CA SER A 143 29.19 -13.43 -26.20
C SER A 143 28.68 -12.00 -26.38
N ALA A 144 29.57 -11.02 -26.58
CA ALA A 144 29.20 -9.66 -26.90
C ALA A 144 28.87 -9.54 -28.40
N LYS A 145 27.59 -9.70 -28.78
CA LYS A 145 27.11 -9.21 -30.07
C LYS A 145 27.31 -7.69 -30.10
N PRO A 146 27.99 -7.12 -31.11
CA PRO A 146 28.05 -5.67 -31.25
C PRO A 146 26.65 -5.19 -31.62
N THR A 147 25.96 -4.53 -30.70
CA THR A 147 24.76 -3.76 -31.06
C THR A 147 25.19 -2.66 -32.02
N SER A 148 24.64 -2.70 -33.22
CA SER A 148 24.86 -1.74 -34.30
C SER A 148 24.55 -0.31 -33.85
N GLY A 149 25.59 0.39 -33.42
CA GLY A 149 25.57 1.83 -33.21
C GLY A 149 25.60 2.56 -34.56
N ARG A 150 24.70 3.53 -34.69
CA ARG A 150 24.52 4.44 -35.85
C ARG A 150 25.84 4.95 -36.45
N SER A 151 25.83 5.04 -37.77
CA SER A 151 26.85 5.68 -38.62
C SER A 151 27.25 7.09 -38.15
N GLY A 152 28.55 7.27 -37.88
CA GLY A 152 29.21 8.57 -37.69
C GLY A 152 30.68 8.45 -38.08
N LYS A 153 31.15 9.36 -38.93
CA LYS A 153 32.44 9.39 -39.64
C LYS A 153 33.71 9.33 -38.77
N ASP A 154 34.61 8.43 -39.16
CA ASP A 154 36.09 8.51 -39.27
C ASP A 154 36.92 9.32 -38.27
N THR A 155 37.67 8.60 -37.41
CA THR A 155 39.10 8.85 -37.10
C THR A 155 39.80 7.51 -36.77
N PRO A 156 41.05 7.24 -37.20
CA PRO A 156 41.67 5.92 -37.06
C PRO A 156 42.74 5.91 -35.96
N SER A 157 42.36 5.69 -34.69
CA SER A 157 43.27 5.19 -33.63
C SER A 157 42.57 5.12 -32.27
N GLU A 158 41.61 4.21 -32.11
CA GLU A 158 41.23 3.74 -30.77
C GLU A 158 41.02 2.23 -30.83
N VAL A 159 41.70 1.54 -29.91
CA VAL A 159 41.58 0.09 -29.68
C VAL A 159 40.09 -0.22 -29.53
N ASN A 160 39.56 -1.09 -30.39
CA ASN A 160 38.17 -1.50 -30.39
C ASN A 160 37.93 -2.42 -29.18
N ILE A 161 37.84 -1.83 -27.99
CA ILE A 161 37.54 -2.51 -26.72
C ILE A 161 36.06 -2.88 -26.77
N PRO A 162 35.67 -4.15 -26.59
CA PRO A 162 34.26 -4.53 -26.56
C PRO A 162 33.52 -3.74 -25.47
N SER A 163 32.42 -3.08 -25.85
CA SER A 163 31.65 -2.15 -25.00
C SER A 163 31.00 -2.80 -23.76
N VAL A 164 30.94 -4.12 -23.68
CA VAL A 164 30.38 -4.82 -22.51
C VAL A 164 31.48 -5.04 -21.47
N ARG A 165 31.56 -4.13 -20.49
CA ARG A 165 32.51 -4.20 -19.37
C ARG A 165 32.14 -5.26 -18.32
N SER A 166 30.86 -5.66 -18.24
CA SER A 166 30.37 -6.61 -17.24
C SER A 166 29.08 -7.30 -17.68
N LEU A 167 28.93 -8.58 -17.36
CA LEU A 167 27.69 -9.35 -17.53
C LEU A 167 26.87 -9.33 -16.23
N SER A 168 25.63 -8.88 -16.29
CA SER A 168 24.70 -8.95 -15.15
C SER A 168 24.05 -10.34 -15.09
N VAL A 169 24.23 -11.05 -13.98
CA VAL A 169 23.59 -12.34 -13.71
C VAL A 169 22.28 -12.07 -12.97
N TYR A 170 21.16 -12.50 -13.55
CA TYR A 170 19.83 -12.35 -12.97
C TYR A 170 19.32 -13.68 -12.40
N SER A 171 18.26 -13.61 -11.60
CA SER A 171 17.56 -14.78 -11.07
C SER A 171 16.94 -15.67 -12.15
N SER A 172 16.74 -15.16 -13.36
CA SER A 172 16.31 -15.95 -14.53
C SER A 172 17.27 -17.08 -14.89
N GLU A 173 18.55 -16.97 -14.50
CA GLU A 173 19.58 -17.96 -14.80
C GLU A 173 19.53 -19.18 -13.86
N LEU A 174 18.70 -19.14 -12.80
CA LEU A 174 18.45 -20.29 -11.92
C LEU A 174 17.54 -21.30 -12.62
N GLN A 175 18.09 -22.46 -12.95
CA GLN A 175 17.37 -23.53 -13.62
C GLN A 175 17.02 -24.65 -12.64
N TRP A 176 15.74 -24.99 -12.55
CA TRP A 176 15.31 -26.12 -11.74
C TRP A 176 15.76 -27.45 -12.37
N VAL A 177 16.39 -28.30 -11.56
CA VAL A 177 16.79 -29.65 -11.94
C VAL A 177 15.90 -30.64 -11.17
N PRO A 178 15.05 -31.42 -11.87
CA PRO A 178 14.15 -32.35 -11.22
C PRO A 178 14.90 -33.53 -10.59
N LEU A 179 14.53 -33.90 -9.38
CA LEU A 179 14.96 -35.16 -8.77
C LEU A 179 14.10 -36.34 -9.28
N PRO A 180 14.63 -37.57 -9.25
CA PRO A 180 13.85 -38.76 -9.61
C PRO A 180 12.59 -38.85 -8.74
N GLY A 181 11.41 -38.87 -9.38
CA GLY A 181 10.10 -38.85 -8.71
C GLY A 181 9.40 -37.48 -8.67
N GLN A 182 10.06 -36.39 -9.09
CA GLN A 182 9.46 -35.04 -9.21
C GLN A 182 8.99 -34.69 -10.62
N GLU A 183 8.94 -35.65 -11.53
CA GLU A 183 8.54 -35.41 -12.93
C GLU A 183 7.11 -34.87 -13.03
N ASN A 184 6.22 -35.30 -12.13
CA ASN A 184 4.84 -34.82 -12.06
C ASN A 184 4.73 -33.31 -11.73
N LEU A 185 5.73 -32.71 -11.07
CA LEU A 185 5.72 -31.26 -10.81
C LEU A 185 5.90 -30.46 -12.11
N LYS A 186 6.52 -31.03 -13.15
CA LYS A 186 6.68 -30.35 -14.45
C LYS A 186 5.35 -30.09 -15.15
N GLU A 187 4.35 -30.93 -14.92
CA GLU A 187 3.07 -30.88 -15.63
C GLU A 187 2.07 -29.91 -15.00
N CYS A 188 2.14 -29.71 -13.69
CA CYS A 188 1.18 -28.86 -12.96
C CYS A 188 1.65 -27.41 -12.79
N ASP A 189 2.90 -27.18 -12.40
CA ASP A 189 3.55 -25.85 -12.39
C ASP A 189 5.03 -26.05 -12.03
N ALA A 190 5.94 -25.67 -12.94
CA ALA A 190 7.36 -25.92 -12.72
C ALA A 190 7.91 -24.96 -11.65
N PRO A 191 8.65 -25.46 -10.63
CA PRO A 191 9.35 -24.62 -9.67
C PRO A 191 10.21 -23.57 -10.36
N THR A 192 9.90 -22.31 -10.11
CA THR A 192 10.58 -21.16 -10.72
C THR A 192 10.87 -20.09 -9.68
N VAL A 193 11.51 -18.99 -10.09
CA VAL A 193 11.68 -17.81 -9.25
C VAL A 193 10.47 -16.88 -9.43
N VAL A 194 10.03 -16.22 -8.36
CA VAL A 194 8.87 -15.29 -8.42
C VAL A 194 9.16 -14.13 -9.36
N SER A 195 10.36 -13.55 -9.27
CA SER A 195 10.81 -12.47 -10.15
C SER A 195 12.10 -12.87 -10.85
N GLN A 196 12.09 -12.79 -12.18
CA GLN A 196 13.21 -13.14 -13.06
C GLN A 196 14.24 -12.01 -13.24
N THR A 197 13.96 -10.81 -12.71
CA THR A 197 14.78 -9.61 -12.89
C THR A 197 15.67 -9.27 -11.69
N ILE A 198 15.70 -10.13 -10.67
CA ILE A 198 16.51 -9.92 -9.47
C ILE A 198 17.98 -10.07 -9.87
N LEU A 199 18.75 -8.98 -9.78
CA LEU A 199 20.19 -9.02 -10.01
C LEU A 199 20.85 -9.84 -8.88
N VAL A 200 21.61 -10.87 -9.25
CA VAL A 200 22.34 -11.74 -8.33
C VAL A 200 23.80 -11.32 -8.25
N ASN A 201 24.48 -11.22 -9.39
CA ASN A 201 25.91 -10.88 -9.45
C ASN A 201 26.23 -10.09 -10.72
N LYS A 202 27.42 -9.48 -10.77
CA LYS A 202 28.01 -8.91 -11.98
C LYS A 202 29.37 -9.55 -12.24
N LEU A 203 29.52 -10.17 -13.41
CA LEU A 203 30.72 -10.89 -13.81
C LEU A 203 31.59 -10.03 -14.73
N ALA A 204 32.90 -10.08 -14.53
CA ALA A 204 33.89 -9.54 -15.45
C ALA A 204 34.23 -10.56 -16.55
N VAL A 205 34.87 -10.09 -17.62
CA VAL A 205 35.22 -10.92 -18.76
C VAL A 205 36.19 -12.03 -18.32
N GLY A 206 35.81 -13.28 -18.56
CA GLY A 206 36.55 -14.47 -18.12
C GLY A 206 36.08 -15.04 -16.80
N ASP A 207 35.12 -14.40 -16.12
CA ASP A 207 34.57 -14.94 -14.88
C ASP A 207 33.56 -16.05 -15.14
N GLU A 208 33.58 -17.04 -14.25
CA GLU A 208 32.68 -18.18 -14.23
C GLU A 208 32.03 -18.31 -12.85
N LEU A 209 30.75 -18.66 -12.88
CA LEU A 209 29.93 -18.91 -11.71
C LEU A 209 29.16 -20.20 -11.91
N GLU A 210 29.48 -21.21 -11.09
CA GLU A 210 28.80 -22.50 -11.06
C GLU A 210 28.42 -22.86 -9.62
N ALA A 211 27.12 -22.94 -9.37
CA ALA A 211 26.56 -23.21 -8.05
C ALA A 211 25.32 -24.12 -8.16
N ARG A 212 25.19 -25.06 -7.22
CA ARG A 212 23.95 -25.81 -6.99
C ARG A 212 23.28 -25.31 -5.73
N CYS A 213 22.03 -24.88 -5.84
CA CYS A 213 21.21 -24.39 -4.75
C CYS A 213 20.18 -25.45 -4.35
N VAL A 214 20.09 -25.73 -3.06
CA VAL A 214 19.10 -26.65 -2.49
C VAL A 214 18.09 -25.85 -1.69
N ALA A 215 16.83 -25.92 -2.12
CA ALA A 215 15.70 -25.31 -1.45
C ALA A 215 14.98 -26.33 -0.56
N VAL A 216 14.59 -25.86 0.61
CA VAL A 216 13.91 -26.63 1.65
C VAL A 216 12.70 -25.85 2.15
N LYS A 217 11.77 -26.56 2.78
CA LYS A 217 10.67 -25.96 3.51
C LYS A 217 11.12 -25.52 4.91
N GLY A 218 10.84 -24.28 5.27
CA GLY A 218 11.16 -23.69 6.58
C GLY A 218 10.10 -22.70 7.05
N ILE A 219 10.30 -22.12 8.23
CA ILE A 219 9.40 -21.12 8.85
C ILE A 219 10.11 -19.78 9.06
N GLY A 220 9.37 -18.68 8.94
CA GLY A 220 9.90 -17.32 9.10
C GLY A 220 10.51 -17.04 10.49
N ARG A 221 10.12 -17.80 11.51
CA ARG A 221 10.70 -17.74 12.87
C ARG A 221 12.18 -18.12 12.88
N ASP A 222 12.59 -19.05 12.03
CA ASP A 222 13.97 -19.54 11.97
C ASP A 222 14.84 -18.56 11.19
N HIS A 223 14.36 -18.10 10.03
CA HIS A 223 15.03 -17.11 9.22
C HIS A 223 14.04 -16.29 8.39
N ALA A 224 14.27 -14.99 8.26
CA ALA A 224 13.38 -14.07 7.55
C ALA A 224 13.16 -14.42 6.06
N LYS A 225 14.11 -15.15 5.44
CA LYS A 225 13.99 -15.67 4.08
C LYS A 225 12.81 -16.64 3.87
N PHE A 226 12.31 -17.23 4.96
CA PHE A 226 11.14 -18.09 4.96
C PHE A 226 9.85 -17.32 5.28
N SER A 227 9.89 -15.99 5.47
CA SER A 227 8.66 -15.20 5.59
C SER A 227 7.95 -15.16 4.23
N PRO A 228 6.71 -15.65 4.12
CA PRO A 228 5.95 -15.63 2.86
C PRO A 228 5.37 -14.25 2.55
N VAL A 229 5.32 -13.36 3.55
CA VAL A 229 4.82 -12.00 3.42
C VAL A 229 5.99 -11.01 3.39
N SER A 230 5.90 -10.00 2.52
CA SER A 230 6.84 -8.88 2.49
C SER A 230 6.63 -7.95 3.69
N ALA A 231 5.39 -7.45 3.85
CA ALA A 231 4.99 -6.68 5.01
C ALA A 231 3.54 -7.03 5.39
N ALA A 232 3.34 -7.46 6.63
CA ALA A 232 2.01 -7.66 7.21
C ALA A 232 1.88 -6.77 8.44
N TYR A 233 0.96 -5.80 8.37
CA TYR A 233 0.68 -4.87 9.45
C TYR A 233 -0.81 -4.57 9.48
N TYR A 234 -1.28 -4.06 10.60
CA TYR A 234 -2.62 -3.50 10.73
C TYR A 234 -2.50 -2.10 11.32
N LYS A 235 -3.50 -1.27 11.03
CA LYS A 235 -3.66 0.06 11.59
C LYS A 235 -5.07 0.18 12.12
N PHE A 236 -5.26 0.89 13.23
CA PHE A 236 -6.60 1.22 13.68
C PHE A 236 -7.23 2.22 12.73
N MET A 237 -8.53 2.08 12.49
CA MET A 237 -9.29 3.10 11.78
C MET A 237 -9.38 4.35 12.66
N PRO A 238 -8.83 5.49 12.23
CA PRO A 238 -8.93 6.72 13.00
C PRO A 238 -10.34 7.29 12.89
N ILE A 239 -10.92 7.68 14.03
CA ILE A 239 -12.20 8.40 14.09
C ILE A 239 -11.90 9.83 14.52
N ILE A 240 -12.15 10.77 13.62
CA ILE A 240 -12.00 12.21 13.89
C ILE A 240 -13.36 12.76 14.27
N LYS A 241 -13.52 13.18 15.54
CA LYS A 241 -14.74 13.85 16.02
C LYS A 241 -14.48 15.34 16.14
N LEU A 242 -15.27 16.14 15.44
CA LEU A 242 -15.25 17.60 15.60
C LEU A 242 -16.09 17.97 16.82
N LEU A 243 -15.47 18.64 17.81
CA LEU A 243 -16.13 18.98 19.08
C LEU A 243 -16.97 20.26 18.97
N ARG A 244 -16.65 21.12 18.00
CA ARG A 244 -17.39 22.35 17.67
C ARG A 244 -17.47 22.56 16.15
N PRO A 245 -18.45 23.32 15.65
CA PRO A 245 -18.41 23.79 14.27
C PRO A 245 -17.20 24.72 14.05
N ILE A 246 -16.53 24.55 12.92
CA ILE A 246 -15.32 25.31 12.54
C ILE A 246 -15.60 25.94 11.18
N GLU A 247 -15.44 27.25 11.08
CA GLU A 247 -15.84 28.03 9.92
C GLU A 247 -14.72 28.97 9.46
N GLY A 248 -14.85 29.50 8.24
CA GLY A 248 -13.93 30.51 7.71
C GLY A 248 -12.49 30.03 7.56
N ASP A 249 -11.54 30.86 7.98
CA ASP A 249 -10.11 30.57 7.84
C ASP A 249 -9.63 29.45 8.78
N GLU A 250 -10.27 29.26 9.94
CA GLU A 250 -9.96 28.13 10.84
C GLU A 250 -10.22 26.79 10.14
N ALA A 251 -11.27 26.69 9.33
CA ALA A 251 -11.60 25.45 8.60
C ALA A 251 -10.56 25.13 7.51
N ARG A 252 -10.01 26.17 6.86
CA ARG A 252 -8.94 26.02 5.86
C ARG A 252 -7.61 25.61 6.51
N LEU A 253 -7.26 26.22 7.64
CA LEU A 253 -6.08 25.84 8.41
C LEU A 253 -6.19 24.40 8.91
N LEU A 254 -7.36 24.01 9.42
CA LEU A 254 -7.62 22.64 9.83
C LEU A 254 -7.46 21.69 8.65
N GLN A 255 -8.11 21.96 7.50
CA GLN A 255 -7.96 21.13 6.31
C GLN A 255 -6.49 20.97 5.88
N SER A 256 -5.70 22.05 5.91
CA SER A 256 -4.28 22.00 5.56
C SER A 256 -3.42 21.21 6.54
N SER A 257 -3.91 20.98 7.76
CA SER A 257 -3.22 20.20 8.80
C SER A 257 -3.37 18.69 8.61
N PHE A 258 -4.31 18.24 7.76
CA PHE A 258 -4.55 16.82 7.49
C PHE A 258 -4.17 16.45 6.05
N ALA A 259 -4.02 15.14 5.81
CA ALA A 259 -3.80 14.64 4.46
C ALA A 259 -4.98 15.03 3.53
N PRO A 260 -4.71 15.29 2.24
CA PRO A 260 -5.75 15.60 1.27
C PRO A 260 -6.86 14.55 1.27
N GLY A 261 -8.12 14.99 1.30
CA GLY A 261 -9.30 14.11 1.30
C GLY A 261 -9.80 13.67 2.69
N VAL A 262 -9.05 13.92 3.77
CA VAL A 262 -9.49 13.58 5.14
C VAL A 262 -10.56 14.56 5.64
N ILE A 263 -10.35 15.86 5.44
CA ILE A 263 -11.31 16.91 5.81
C ILE A 263 -11.72 17.67 4.55
N GLY A 264 -13.02 17.67 4.27
CA GLY A 264 -13.63 18.49 3.23
C GLY A 264 -14.15 19.80 3.80
N VAL A 265 -13.80 20.92 3.16
CA VAL A 265 -14.47 22.20 3.41
C VAL A 265 -15.69 22.26 2.49
N ASN A 266 -16.88 22.32 3.08
CA ASN A 266 -18.11 22.33 2.31
C ASN A 266 -18.28 23.66 1.54
N HIS A 267 -19.01 23.59 0.42
CA HIS A 267 -19.25 24.73 -0.44
C HIS A 267 -20.14 25.80 0.23
N THR A 268 -19.73 27.08 0.13
CA THR A 268 -20.40 28.24 0.74
C THR A 268 -21.83 28.44 0.24
N LEU A 269 -22.08 28.25 -1.07
CA LEU A 269 -23.42 28.39 -1.65
C LEU A 269 -24.39 27.32 -1.11
N GLY A 270 -23.92 26.08 -0.94
CA GLY A 270 -24.76 24.98 -0.46
C GLY A 270 -25.21 25.21 0.98
N LEU A 271 -24.30 25.73 1.81
CA LEU A 271 -24.61 26.10 3.19
C LEU A 271 -25.61 27.25 3.27
N ALA A 272 -25.39 28.31 2.47
CA ALA A 272 -26.28 29.47 2.45
C ALA A 272 -27.69 29.10 1.96
N LEU A 273 -27.78 28.30 0.89
CA LEU A 273 -29.05 27.81 0.37
C LEU A 273 -29.77 26.91 1.40
N ARG A 274 -29.04 26.00 2.05
CA ARG A 274 -29.57 25.17 3.14
C ARG A 274 -30.15 26.02 4.27
N PHE A 275 -29.46 27.08 4.68
CA PHE A 275 -29.92 27.98 5.72
C PHE A 275 -31.22 28.70 5.35
N CYS A 276 -31.31 29.22 4.12
CA CYS A 276 -32.54 29.85 3.60
C CYS A 276 -33.71 28.87 3.54
N ILE A 277 -33.47 27.62 3.12
CA ILE A 277 -34.50 26.58 3.05
C ILE A 277 -35.00 26.19 4.44
N LEU A 278 -34.09 25.98 5.40
CA LEU A 278 -34.45 25.59 6.78
C LEU A 278 -35.16 26.70 7.56
N HIS A 279 -35.00 27.97 7.17
CA HIS A 279 -35.77 29.07 7.73
C HIS A 279 -37.24 29.07 7.30
N SER A 280 -37.61 28.31 6.26
CA SER A 280 -39.00 28.12 5.89
C SER A 280 -39.69 27.17 6.87
N THR A 281 -40.90 27.54 7.31
CA THR A 281 -41.75 26.68 8.17
C THR A 281 -42.20 25.39 7.48
N HIS A 282 -42.06 25.31 6.16
CA HIS A 282 -42.44 24.15 5.35
C HIS A 282 -41.33 23.09 5.25
N ALA A 283 -40.06 23.47 5.46
CA ALA A 283 -38.94 22.54 5.38
C ALA A 283 -38.73 21.80 6.70
N THR A 284 -38.54 20.47 6.65
CA THR A 284 -38.20 19.66 7.83
C THR A 284 -36.71 19.40 7.89
N PHE A 285 -36.10 19.13 6.75
CA PHE A 285 -34.68 18.85 6.62
C PHE A 285 -34.17 19.30 5.25
N CYS A 286 -32.96 19.83 5.22
CA CYS A 286 -32.24 20.11 3.99
C CYS A 286 -30.79 19.66 4.19
N GLY A 287 -30.35 18.70 3.39
CA GLY A 287 -28.98 18.27 3.27
C GLY A 287 -28.41 18.72 1.93
N TYR A 288 -27.10 18.94 1.86
CA TYR A 288 -26.41 19.06 0.59
C TYR A 288 -25.09 18.30 0.66
N CYS A 289 -24.66 17.77 -0.48
CA CYS A 289 -23.40 17.08 -0.63
C CYS A 289 -22.74 17.52 -1.94
N VAL A 290 -21.43 17.74 -1.89
CA VAL A 290 -20.62 17.95 -3.09
C VAL A 290 -19.88 16.63 -3.33
N PRO A 291 -20.25 15.83 -4.35
CA PRO A 291 -19.72 14.48 -4.54
C PRO A 291 -18.21 14.50 -4.82
N HIS A 292 -17.72 15.54 -5.50
CA HIS A 292 -16.30 15.76 -5.73
C HIS A 292 -16.01 17.27 -5.84
N PRO A 293 -14.99 17.83 -5.15
CA PRO A 293 -14.72 19.27 -5.13
C PRO A 293 -14.23 19.86 -6.46
N LEU A 294 -13.77 19.02 -7.39
CA LEU A 294 -13.42 19.43 -8.77
C LEU A 294 -14.60 19.38 -9.74
N GLU A 295 -15.74 18.80 -9.34
CA GLU A 295 -16.95 18.80 -10.17
C GLU A 295 -17.86 19.93 -9.71
N ASP A 296 -18.31 20.76 -10.66
CA ASP A 296 -19.29 21.83 -10.42
C ASP A 296 -20.71 21.26 -10.26
N LYS A 297 -20.90 20.33 -9.32
CA LYS A 297 -22.18 19.67 -9.02
C LYS A 297 -22.46 19.70 -7.53
N ILE A 298 -23.69 20.02 -7.16
CA ILE A 298 -24.19 19.94 -5.79
C ILE A 298 -25.41 19.03 -5.80
N HIS A 299 -25.39 17.99 -4.98
CA HIS A 299 -26.57 17.18 -4.67
C HIS A 299 -27.29 17.80 -3.48
N LEU A 300 -28.58 18.08 -3.62
CA LEU A 300 -29.39 18.71 -2.59
C LEU A 300 -30.56 17.79 -2.26
N ASP A 301 -30.70 17.44 -0.99
CA ASP A 301 -31.80 16.62 -0.49
C ASP A 301 -32.68 17.48 0.41
N VAL A 302 -33.95 17.64 0.02
CA VAL A 302 -34.93 18.46 0.76
C VAL A 302 -36.09 17.58 1.17
N GLN A 303 -36.34 17.53 2.48
CA GLN A 303 -37.54 16.90 3.04
C GLN A 303 -38.48 17.98 3.57
N VAL A 304 -39.73 17.90 3.15
CA VAL A 304 -40.75 18.91 3.41
C VAL A 304 -41.81 18.35 4.36
N ARG A 305 -42.31 19.18 5.28
CA ARG A 305 -43.40 18.81 6.20
C ARG A 305 -44.77 18.88 5.51
N SER A 306 -44.97 19.89 4.68
CA SER A 306 -46.20 20.12 3.91
C SER A 306 -45.90 20.93 2.64
N GLY A 307 -46.53 20.56 1.52
CA GLY A 307 -46.36 21.23 0.21
C GLY A 307 -45.38 20.54 -0.74
N SER A 308 -45.04 21.21 -1.85
CA SER A 308 -44.14 20.69 -2.88
C SER A 308 -42.68 21.05 -2.61
N ALA A 309 -41.77 20.08 -2.73
CA ALA A 309 -40.33 20.32 -2.58
C ALA A 309 -39.78 21.35 -3.56
N ASN A 310 -40.33 21.41 -4.77
CA ASN A 310 -39.92 22.39 -5.79
C ASN A 310 -40.25 23.83 -5.38
N GLU A 311 -41.39 24.03 -4.69
CA GLU A 311 -41.82 25.36 -4.23
C GLU A 311 -40.93 25.85 -3.09
N VAL A 312 -40.62 24.97 -2.14
CA VAL A 312 -39.71 25.26 -1.02
C VAL A 312 -38.31 25.57 -1.54
N LEU A 313 -37.81 24.81 -2.52
CA LEU A 313 -36.52 25.07 -3.16
C LEU A 313 -36.51 26.43 -3.89
N ARG A 314 -37.55 26.72 -4.68
CA ARG A 314 -37.68 28.01 -5.37
C ARG A 314 -37.74 29.18 -4.39
N GLY A 315 -38.48 29.03 -3.28
CA GLY A 315 -38.54 30.02 -2.21
C GLY A 315 -37.18 30.22 -1.52
N GLY A 316 -36.45 29.15 -1.24
CA GLY A 316 -35.10 29.21 -0.69
C GLY A 316 -34.10 29.91 -1.62
N LEU A 317 -34.15 29.62 -2.93
CA LEU A 317 -33.34 30.28 -3.95
C LEU A 317 -33.67 31.78 -4.07
N GLN A 318 -34.95 32.14 -4.00
CA GLN A 318 -35.37 33.54 -4.03
C GLN A 318 -34.87 34.29 -2.79
N CYS A 319 -35.04 33.70 -1.60
CA CYS A 319 -34.53 34.27 -0.36
C CYS A 319 -33.01 34.49 -0.42
N LEU A 320 -32.27 33.50 -0.93
CA LEU A 320 -30.82 33.62 -1.11
C LEU A 320 -30.45 34.74 -2.09
N HIS A 321 -31.20 34.85 -3.20
CA HIS A 321 -31.02 35.93 -4.17
C HIS A 321 -31.25 37.30 -3.53
N ASP A 322 -32.32 37.46 -2.78
CA ASP A 322 -32.67 38.72 -2.11
C ASP A 322 -31.60 39.12 -1.08
N CYS A 323 -31.06 38.15 -0.33
CA CYS A 323 -29.93 38.36 0.57
C CYS A 323 -28.69 38.87 -0.19
N PHE A 324 -28.36 38.28 -1.34
CA PHE A 324 -27.22 38.72 -2.15
C PHE A 324 -27.43 40.11 -2.76
N VAL A 325 -28.66 40.43 -3.20
CA VAL A 325 -29.00 41.77 -3.69
C VAL A 325 -28.83 42.81 -2.58
N HIS A 326 -29.35 42.51 -1.38
CA HIS A 326 -29.22 43.40 -0.23
C HIS A 326 -27.75 43.62 0.16
N LEU A 327 -26.96 42.54 0.25
CA LEU A 327 -25.55 42.59 0.59
C LEU A 327 -24.75 43.39 -0.45
N LYS A 328 -25.07 43.25 -1.74
CA LYS A 328 -24.47 44.02 -2.83
C LYS A 328 -24.81 45.52 -2.72
N SER A 329 -26.04 45.88 -2.35
CA SER A 329 -26.42 47.28 -2.14
C SER A 329 -25.67 47.88 -0.96
N ALA A 330 -25.70 47.20 0.19
CA ALA A 330 -25.02 47.65 1.40
C ALA A 330 -23.50 47.82 1.18
N PHE A 331 -22.87 46.90 0.45
CA PHE A 331 -21.46 47.01 0.08
C PHE A 331 -21.17 48.22 -0.81
N LYS A 332 -22.00 48.45 -1.84
CA LYS A 332 -21.86 49.62 -2.73
C LYS A 332 -21.99 50.94 -1.95
N GLU A 333 -22.97 51.01 -1.05
CA GLU A 333 -23.18 52.18 -0.20
C GLU A 333 -21.98 52.42 0.73
N ALA A 334 -21.46 51.37 1.36
CA ALA A 334 -20.27 51.45 2.20
C ALA A 334 -19.02 51.89 1.40
N LEU A 335 -18.86 51.39 0.18
CA LEU A 335 -17.74 51.73 -0.70
C LEU A 335 -17.77 53.19 -1.16
N VAL A 336 -18.96 53.72 -1.50
CA VAL A 336 -19.14 55.15 -1.80
C VAL A 336 -18.80 56.01 -0.57
N LYS A 337 -19.28 55.63 0.62
CA LYS A 337 -18.96 56.34 1.87
C LYS A 337 -17.45 56.34 2.17
N TYR A 338 -16.77 55.22 1.92
CA TYR A 338 -15.32 55.12 2.11
C TYR A 338 -14.57 56.01 1.13
N ASN A 339 -14.89 55.95 -0.16
CA ASN A 339 -14.23 56.78 -1.18
C ASN A 339 -14.37 58.27 -0.90
N ASN A 340 -15.56 58.71 -0.47
CA ASN A 340 -15.82 60.11 -0.11
C ASN A 340 -14.98 60.55 1.11
N ARG A 341 -14.78 59.68 2.11
CA ARG A 341 -13.88 59.97 3.24
C ARG A 341 -12.43 60.09 2.82
N THR A 342 -11.95 59.24 1.91
CA THR A 342 -10.56 59.27 1.45
C THR A 342 -10.25 60.50 0.60
N THR A 343 -11.25 61.07 -0.08
CA THR A 343 -11.12 62.34 -0.82
C THR A 343 -11.11 63.57 0.08
N GLU A 344 -11.69 63.51 1.29
CA GLU A 344 -11.69 64.62 2.25
C GLU A 344 -10.39 64.72 3.08
N VAL A 345 -9.54 63.69 3.06
CA VAL A 345 -8.30 63.61 3.86
C VAL A 345 -7.03 63.93 3.03
N LYS A 346 -7.16 64.17 1.71
CA LYS A 346 -6.08 64.65 0.83
C LYS A 346 -6.20 66.13 0.55
#